data_AF-A0A524CZ86-F1
#
_entry.id   AF-A0A524CZ86-F1
#
_cell.length_a   1.000
_cell.length_b   1.000
_cell.length_c   1.000
_cell.angle_alpha   90.00
_cell.angle_beta   90.00
_cell.angle_gamma   90.00
#
_symmetry.space_group_name_H-M   'P 1'
#
loop_
_entity.id
_entity.type
_entity.pdbx_description
1 polymer ?
#
loop_
_entity_poly.entity_id
_entity_poly.type
_entity_poly.pdbx_seq_one_letter_code
_entity_poly.pdbx_strand_id
1 'polypeptide(L)'
;MSVESPDTVGKRLSYTCILSLILLSIFLILLVFQLFWAILFLMFIAPLIMLGLNRYFFRPEIKCPRCNATVSSYSDRCSHCGFQLITKCPKCGASMRYNDEVCNNCGYSIKKLIIPENVELNFEYKENDSQKPQKKVMETRFTFCPHCGSKLNENQQNLRYCEYCGNKL
;
A
#
# COMPACT_ATOMS: atom_id res chain seq x y z
N MET A 1 -26.88 54.33 66.35
CA MET A 1 -25.81 54.31 65.32
C MET A 1 -24.48 54.07 66.02
N SER A 2 -23.86 52.90 65.85
CA SER A 2 -22.51 52.63 66.35
C SER A 2 -21.49 53.22 65.38
N VAL A 3 -20.81 54.28 65.82
CA VAL A 3 -19.71 54.92 65.08
C VAL A 3 -18.50 53.98 65.17
N GLU A 4 -18.13 53.38 64.04
CA GLU A 4 -16.99 52.48 63.95
C GLU A 4 -15.69 53.30 63.95
N SER A 5 -14.77 52.98 64.87
CA SER A 5 -13.51 53.70 65.10
C SER A 5 -12.61 53.68 63.85
N PRO A 6 -11.90 54.78 63.51
CA PRO A 6 -11.07 54.90 62.30
C PRO A 6 -9.98 53.82 62.17
N ASP A 7 -9.57 53.21 63.27
CA ASP A 7 -8.51 52.18 63.31
C ASP A 7 -8.94 50.80 62.75
N THR A 8 -10.25 50.50 62.70
CA THR A 8 -10.75 49.21 62.19
C THR A 8 -10.92 49.22 60.67
N VAL A 9 -11.25 50.37 60.07
CA VAL A 9 -11.41 50.54 58.62
C VAL A 9 -10.08 50.37 57.88
N GLY A 10 -8.99 50.92 58.42
CA GLY A 10 -7.65 50.78 57.83
C GLY A 10 -7.13 49.33 57.84
N LYS A 11 -7.38 48.59 58.94
CA LYS A 11 -7.01 47.17 59.04
C LYS A 11 -7.81 46.28 58.09
N ARG A 12 -9.11 46.55 57.90
CA ARG A 12 -9.97 45.83 56.94
C ARG A 12 -9.52 46.04 55.50
N LEU A 13 -9.19 47.28 55.12
CA LEU A 13 -8.72 47.62 53.78
C LEU A 13 -7.34 47.01 53.47
N SER A 14 -6.46 46.94 54.49
CA SER A 14 -5.17 46.26 54.39
C SER A 14 -5.31 44.75 54.17
N TYR A 15 -6.20 44.09 54.92
CA TYR A 15 -6.40 42.63 54.81
C TYR A 15 -6.97 42.22 53.44
N THR A 16 -7.90 43.00 52.88
CA THR A 16 -8.48 42.72 51.54
C THR A 16 -7.44 42.83 50.42
N CYS A 17 -6.51 43.78 50.52
CA CYS A 17 -5.42 43.93 49.54
C CYS A 17 -4.42 42.78 49.64
N ILE A 18 -4.09 42.33 50.85
CA ILE A 18 -3.19 41.18 51.03
C ILE A 18 -3.84 39.91 50.49
N LEU A 19 -5.12 39.67 50.79
CA LEU A 19 -5.86 38.51 50.30
C LEU A 19 -5.99 38.51 48.77
N SER A 20 -6.25 39.66 48.14
CA SER A 20 -6.35 39.75 46.69
C SER A 20 -5.01 39.49 45.99
N LEU A 21 -3.89 39.98 46.55
CA LEU A 21 -2.55 39.69 46.04
C LEU A 21 -2.18 38.21 46.16
N ILE A 22 -2.58 37.55 47.25
CA ILE A 22 -2.37 36.11 47.45
C ILE A 22 -3.21 35.31 46.45
N LEU A 23 -4.47 35.67 46.22
CA LEU A 23 -5.32 34.97 45.25
C LEU A 23 -4.80 35.15 43.81
N LEU A 24 -4.32 36.34 43.46
CA LEU A 24 -3.72 36.61 42.15
C LEU A 24 -2.42 35.81 41.98
N SER A 25 -1.57 35.74 43.01
CA SER A 25 -0.33 34.98 42.93
C SER A 25 -0.59 33.48 42.79
N ILE A 26 -1.55 32.92 43.55
CA ILE A 26 -1.97 31.52 43.42
C ILE A 26 -2.52 31.27 42.01
N PHE A 27 -3.36 32.17 41.49
CA PHE A 27 -3.91 32.04 40.14
C PHE A 27 -2.81 32.04 39.08
N LEU A 28 -1.82 32.94 39.18
CA LEU A 28 -0.67 32.96 38.27
C LEU A 28 0.17 31.68 38.40
N ILE A 29 0.39 31.15 39.60
CA ILE A 29 1.12 29.89 39.80
C ILE A 29 0.36 28.73 39.16
N LEU A 30 -0.95 28.65 39.34
CA LEU A 30 -1.79 27.62 38.72
C LEU A 30 -1.79 27.75 37.19
N LEU A 31 -1.84 28.97 36.65
CA LEU A 31 -1.76 29.22 35.22
C LEU A 31 -0.41 28.77 34.66
N VAL A 32 0.69 29.15 35.32
CA VAL A 32 2.05 28.73 34.93
C VAL A 32 2.20 27.22 35.02
N PHE A 33 1.65 26.58 36.06
CA PHE A 33 1.66 25.14 36.21
C PHE A 33 0.86 24.45 35.09
N GLN A 34 -0.33 24.96 34.77
CA GLN A 34 -1.15 24.45 33.69
C GLN A 34 -0.44 24.55 32.33
N LEU A 35 0.20 25.70 32.06
CA LEU A 35 0.99 25.90 30.84
C LEU A 35 2.22 25.00 30.81
N PHE A 36 2.93 24.86 31.92
CA PHE A 36 4.10 23.98 32.03
C PHE A 36 3.74 22.52 31.74
N TRP A 37 2.65 22.03 32.34
CA TRP A 37 2.14 20.69 32.06
C TRP A 37 1.71 20.56 30.61
N ALA A 38 0.97 21.52 30.06
CA ALA A 38 0.55 21.48 28.66
C ALA A 38 1.76 21.42 27.70
N ILE A 39 2.81 22.21 27.96
CA ILE A 39 4.04 22.20 27.15
C ILE A 39 4.77 20.87 27.29
N LEU A 40 4.86 20.30 28.50
CA LEU A 40 5.48 18.99 28.72
C LEU A 40 4.70 17.88 28.00
N PHE A 41 3.38 17.88 28.12
CA PHE A 41 2.52 16.95 27.36
C PHE A 41 2.69 17.12 25.85
N LEU A 42 2.78 18.34 25.34
CA LEU A 42 3.01 18.60 23.92
C LEU A 42 4.40 18.09 23.49
N MET A 43 5.45 18.37 24.25
CA MET A 43 6.82 18.01 23.88
C MET A 43 7.11 16.51 24.02
N PHE A 44 6.44 15.79 24.92
CA PHE A 44 6.68 14.36 25.15
C PHE A 44 5.60 13.47 24.56
N ILE A 45 4.32 13.79 24.77
CA ILE A 45 3.22 12.93 24.33
C ILE A 45 2.91 13.15 22.85
N ALA A 46 2.89 14.40 22.36
CA ALA A 46 2.59 14.65 20.95
C ALA A 46 3.57 13.97 19.97
N PRO A 47 4.91 13.96 20.18
CA PRO A 47 5.79 13.23 19.28
C PRO A 47 5.65 11.71 19.40
N LEU A 48 5.34 11.16 20.58
CA LEU A 48 5.05 9.73 20.73
C LEU A 48 3.78 9.32 19.97
N ILE A 49 2.72 10.14 20.07
CA ILE A 49 1.48 10.00 19.31
C ILE A 49 1.77 10.14 17.81
N MET A 50 2.52 11.16 17.39
CA MET A 50 2.86 11.36 15.98
C MET A 50 3.68 10.19 15.40
N LEU A 51 4.67 9.69 16.14
CA LEU A 51 5.47 8.54 15.70
C LEU A 51 4.62 7.26 15.61
N GLY A 52 3.72 7.07 16.56
CA GLY A 52 2.81 5.93 16.63
C GLY A 52 1.75 5.98 15.54
N LEU A 53 0.91 7.03 15.52
CA LEU A 53 -0.23 7.16 14.60
C LEU A 53 0.21 7.22 13.14
N ASN A 54 1.38 7.78 12.83
CA ASN A 54 1.87 7.80 11.44
C ASN A 54 2.03 6.38 10.86
N ARG A 55 2.44 5.40 11.69
CA ARG A 55 2.50 3.98 11.26
C ARG A 55 1.12 3.32 11.18
N TYR A 56 0.14 3.80 11.93
CA TYR A 56 -1.23 3.27 11.89
C TYR A 56 -2.05 3.83 10.73
N PHE A 57 -1.88 5.11 10.40
CA PHE A 57 -2.70 5.81 9.42
C PHE A 57 -2.30 5.45 7.98
N PHE A 58 -1.01 5.30 7.70
CA PHE A 58 -0.54 4.89 6.38
C PHE A 58 -0.48 3.36 6.26
N ARG A 59 -1.64 2.71 6.18
CA ARG A 59 -1.72 1.36 5.59
C ARG A 59 -2.01 1.51 4.10
N PRO A 60 -1.03 1.33 3.21
CA PRO A 60 -1.29 1.42 1.78
C PRO A 60 -2.30 0.33 1.37
N GLU A 61 -3.27 0.68 0.54
CA GLU A 61 -4.22 -0.25 -0.05
C GLU A 61 -3.86 -0.45 -1.53
N ILE A 62 -4.02 -1.68 -2.02
CA ILE A 62 -3.77 -2.04 -3.42
C ILE A 62 -5.02 -2.70 -4.00
N LYS A 63 -5.21 -2.61 -5.31
CA LYS A 63 -6.30 -3.30 -6.01
C LYS A 63 -5.87 -4.71 -6.41
N CYS A 64 -6.73 -5.68 -6.16
CA CYS A 64 -6.48 -7.05 -6.59
C CYS A 64 -6.54 -7.15 -8.12
N PRO A 65 -5.53 -7.72 -8.82
CA PRO A 65 -5.54 -7.84 -10.28
C PRO A 65 -6.60 -8.80 -10.83
N ARG A 66 -7.18 -9.67 -9.97
CA ARG A 66 -8.17 -10.69 -10.37
C ARG A 66 -9.61 -10.26 -10.19
N CYS A 67 -9.92 -9.66 -9.03
CA CYS A 67 -11.30 -9.29 -8.67
C CYS A 67 -11.50 -7.79 -8.49
N ASN A 68 -10.45 -6.99 -8.65
CA ASN A 68 -10.45 -5.53 -8.48
C ASN A 68 -10.86 -5.02 -7.10
N ALA A 69 -11.00 -5.92 -6.11
CA ALA A 69 -11.29 -5.54 -4.73
C ALA A 69 -10.10 -4.83 -4.07
N THR A 70 -10.39 -3.86 -3.22
CA THR A 70 -9.41 -3.15 -2.40
C THR A 70 -8.91 -4.07 -1.28
N VAL A 71 -7.60 -4.30 -1.24
CA VAL A 71 -6.96 -5.16 -0.24
C VAL A 71 -5.75 -4.47 0.35
N SER A 72 -5.41 -4.82 1.59
CA SER A 72 -4.25 -4.23 2.25
C SER A 72 -2.97 -4.58 1.49
N SER A 73 -2.05 -3.61 1.39
CA SER A 73 -0.70 -3.85 0.87
C SER A 73 0.16 -4.73 1.76
N TYR A 74 -0.36 -5.27 2.88
CA TYR A 74 0.34 -6.21 3.75
C TYR A 74 -0.20 -7.63 3.63
N SER A 75 -1.36 -7.86 3.01
CA SER A 75 -1.91 -9.21 2.84
C SER A 75 -1.21 -10.03 1.76
N ASP A 76 -1.00 -11.31 2.06
CA ASP A 76 -0.40 -12.29 1.15
C ASP A 76 -1.40 -12.84 0.11
N ARG A 77 -2.68 -12.87 0.50
CA ARG A 77 -3.80 -13.33 -0.32
C ARG A 77 -4.94 -12.32 -0.27
N CYS A 78 -5.70 -12.24 -1.35
CA CYS A 78 -6.90 -11.43 -1.42
C CYS A 78 -8.01 -12.05 -0.56
N SER A 79 -8.61 -11.28 0.34
CA SER A 79 -9.74 -11.69 1.19
C SER A 79 -11.02 -11.98 0.39
N HIS A 80 -11.18 -11.40 -0.80
CA HIS A 80 -12.38 -11.55 -1.62
C HIS A 80 -12.34 -12.76 -2.56
N CYS A 81 -11.19 -13.03 -3.20
CA CYS A 81 -11.09 -14.07 -4.24
C CYS A 81 -10.01 -15.13 -3.98
N GLY A 82 -9.26 -15.02 -2.88
CA GLY A 82 -8.19 -15.96 -2.52
C GLY A 82 -6.92 -15.87 -3.40
N PHE A 83 -6.84 -14.91 -4.34
CA PHE A 83 -5.67 -14.75 -5.21
C PHE A 83 -4.41 -14.41 -4.40
N GLN A 84 -3.29 -15.05 -4.74
CA GLN A 84 -2.00 -14.84 -4.07
C GLN A 84 -1.33 -13.57 -4.61
N LEU A 85 -1.16 -12.56 -3.75
CA LEU A 85 -0.61 -11.24 -4.07
C LEU A 85 0.93 -11.20 -3.99
N ILE A 86 1.54 -12.30 -3.55
CA ILE A 86 2.98 -12.49 -3.46
C ILE A 86 3.42 -13.45 -4.56
N THR A 87 4.38 -13.02 -5.35
CA THR A 87 5.07 -13.82 -6.36
C THR A 87 6.53 -14.02 -6.00
N LYS A 88 7.20 -15.01 -6.59
CA LYS A 88 8.64 -15.21 -6.42
C LYS A 88 9.38 -14.57 -7.58
N CYS A 89 10.48 -13.89 -7.29
CA CYS A 89 11.36 -13.33 -8.31
C CYS A 89 11.96 -14.46 -9.16
N PRO A 90 11.87 -14.42 -10.50
CA PRO A 90 12.40 -15.47 -11.37
C PRO A 90 13.94 -15.57 -11.34
N LYS A 91 14.63 -14.48 -10.97
CA LYS A 91 16.10 -14.42 -10.93
C LYS A 91 16.70 -14.91 -9.61
N CYS A 92 16.07 -14.60 -8.47
CA CYS A 92 16.65 -14.88 -7.14
C CYS A 92 15.74 -15.70 -6.21
N GLY A 93 14.50 -15.99 -6.61
CA GLY A 93 13.54 -16.74 -5.79
C GLY A 93 12.95 -15.98 -4.60
N ALA A 94 13.37 -14.73 -4.35
CA ALA A 94 12.84 -13.91 -3.25
C ALA A 94 11.34 -13.62 -3.42
N SER A 95 10.61 -13.58 -2.31
CA SER A 95 9.21 -13.15 -2.28
C SER A 95 9.08 -11.66 -2.58
N MET A 96 8.23 -11.32 -3.52
CA MET A 96 7.94 -9.95 -3.91
C MET A 96 6.45 -9.75 -4.15
N ARG A 97 5.98 -8.51 -4.08
CA ARG A 97 4.58 -8.19 -4.36
C ARG A 97 4.32 -8.33 -5.85
N TYR A 98 3.08 -8.69 -6.21
CA TYR A 98 2.65 -8.71 -7.61
C TYR A 98 2.79 -7.34 -8.31
N ASN A 99 2.68 -6.25 -7.55
CA ASN A 99 2.79 -4.89 -8.07
C ASN A 99 4.21 -4.31 -8.02
N ASP A 100 5.20 -5.07 -7.54
CA ASP A 100 6.57 -4.60 -7.46
C ASP A 100 7.19 -4.64 -8.87
N GLU A 101 7.57 -3.46 -9.39
CA GLU A 101 8.21 -3.36 -10.70
C GLU A 101 9.66 -3.86 -10.68
N VAL A 102 10.31 -3.82 -9.51
CA VAL A 102 11.70 -4.21 -9.32
C VAL A 102 11.81 -5.05 -8.06
N CYS A 103 12.58 -6.13 -8.13
CA CYS A 103 12.89 -6.96 -6.98
C CYS A 103 13.86 -6.23 -6.03
N ASN A 104 13.43 -5.98 -4.79
CA ASN A 104 14.25 -5.34 -3.74
C ASN A 104 15.50 -6.15 -3.34
N ASN A 105 15.52 -7.46 -3.61
CA ASN A 105 16.64 -8.33 -3.22
C ASN A 105 17.75 -8.40 -4.28
N CYS A 106 17.39 -8.39 -5.57
CA CYS A 106 18.36 -8.61 -6.66
C CYS A 106 18.35 -7.54 -7.76
N GLY A 107 17.49 -6.53 -7.65
CA GLY A 107 17.38 -5.43 -8.62
C GLY A 107 16.76 -5.81 -9.97
N TYR A 108 16.19 -7.01 -10.11
CA TYR A 108 15.59 -7.46 -11.37
C TYR A 108 14.26 -6.74 -11.63
N SER A 109 14.15 -6.03 -12.76
CA SER A 109 12.92 -5.36 -13.20
C SER A 109 11.98 -6.33 -13.89
N ILE A 110 10.75 -6.47 -13.39
CA ILE A 110 9.69 -7.32 -13.97
C ILE A 110 8.74 -6.48 -14.81
N LYS A 111 9.27 -5.51 -15.59
CA LYS A 111 8.44 -4.66 -16.45
C LYS A 111 7.47 -5.55 -17.22
N LYS A 112 6.21 -5.54 -16.81
CA LYS A 112 5.12 -6.01 -17.63
C LYS A 112 5.18 -5.08 -18.83
N LEU A 113 5.46 -5.63 -20.01
CA LEU A 113 5.31 -4.88 -21.25
C LEU A 113 3.84 -4.47 -21.31
N ILE A 114 3.51 -3.30 -20.76
CA ILE A 114 2.25 -2.63 -21.00
C ILE A 114 2.40 -2.17 -22.44
N ILE A 115 1.90 -2.96 -23.37
CA ILE A 115 1.64 -2.48 -24.72
C ILE A 115 0.46 -1.52 -24.55
N PRO A 116 0.63 -0.20 -24.72
CA PRO A 116 -0.50 0.71 -24.67
C PRO A 116 -1.42 0.39 -25.84
N GLU A 117 -2.72 0.33 -25.60
CA GLU A 117 -3.76 0.01 -26.60
C GLU A 117 -3.87 1.04 -27.74
N ASN A 118 -3.03 2.08 -27.72
CA ASN A 118 -2.98 3.15 -28.71
C ASN A 118 -1.59 3.44 -29.30
N VAL A 119 -0.63 2.51 -29.21
CA VAL A 119 0.59 2.61 -30.01
C VAL A 119 0.34 1.95 -31.36
N GLU A 120 0.10 2.77 -32.39
CA GLU A 120 0.35 2.37 -33.77
C GLU A 120 1.84 2.09 -33.89
N LEU A 121 2.18 0.81 -33.75
CA LEU A 121 3.52 0.30 -34.01
C LEU A 121 3.81 0.44 -35.50
N ASN A 122 4.34 1.60 -35.89
CA ASN A 122 4.98 1.76 -37.17
C ASN A 122 6.38 1.15 -37.07
N PHE A 123 6.45 -0.19 -37.05
CA PHE A 123 7.68 -0.91 -37.32
C PHE A 123 8.01 -0.69 -38.79
N GLU A 124 8.81 0.34 -39.08
CA GLU A 124 9.45 0.48 -40.38
C GLU A 124 10.49 -0.65 -40.51
N TYR A 125 9.99 -1.82 -40.93
CA TYR A 125 10.81 -2.92 -41.39
C TYR A 125 11.37 -2.51 -42.75
N LYS A 126 12.66 -2.19 -42.80
CA LYS A 126 13.38 -2.03 -44.06
C LYS A 126 13.47 -3.40 -44.74
N GLU A 127 12.50 -3.64 -45.61
CA GLU A 127 12.40 -4.77 -46.52
C GLU A 127 13.50 -4.64 -47.58
N ASN A 128 14.68 -5.19 -47.29
CA ASN A 128 15.70 -5.43 -48.31
C ASN A 128 15.51 -6.84 -48.89
N ASP A 129 15.04 -6.81 -50.13
CA ASP A 129 15.06 -7.84 -51.16
C ASP A 129 14.23 -9.13 -50.95
N SER A 130 13.08 -9.13 -51.66
CA SER A 130 12.72 -10.19 -52.60
C SER A 130 12.64 -11.62 -52.06
N GLN A 131 11.58 -11.95 -51.30
CA GLN A 131 10.76 -13.16 -51.53
C GLN A 131 9.53 -13.23 -50.62
N LYS A 132 8.37 -13.19 -51.27
CA LYS A 132 6.99 -13.33 -50.79
C LYS A 132 6.78 -14.47 -49.76
N PRO A 133 6.38 -14.21 -48.49
CA PRO A 133 6.05 -15.28 -47.55
C PRO A 133 4.61 -15.75 -47.75
N GLN A 134 4.47 -16.96 -48.27
CA GLN A 134 3.22 -17.72 -48.31
C GLN A 134 2.75 -18.00 -46.88
N LYS A 135 1.44 -17.89 -46.63
CA LYS A 135 0.78 -18.31 -45.39
C LYS A 135 1.06 -19.80 -45.15
N LYS A 136 2.11 -20.11 -44.38
CA LYS A 136 2.40 -21.46 -43.91
C LYS A 136 1.88 -21.58 -42.49
N VAL A 137 0.81 -22.34 -42.35
CA VAL A 137 0.32 -22.85 -41.06
C VAL A 137 1.52 -23.48 -40.36
N MET A 138 1.91 -22.91 -39.22
CA MET A 138 3.03 -23.38 -38.42
C MET A 138 2.59 -24.67 -37.73
N GLU A 139 3.13 -25.78 -38.23
CA GLU A 139 2.91 -27.15 -37.76
C GLU A 139 3.52 -27.32 -36.36
N THR A 140 2.77 -26.90 -35.34
CA THR A 140 3.15 -27.12 -33.94
C THR A 140 2.85 -28.57 -33.58
N ARG A 141 3.89 -29.43 -33.59
CA ARG A 141 3.81 -30.78 -33.04
C ARG A 141 3.53 -30.69 -31.53
N PHE A 142 2.29 -30.91 -31.13
CA PHE A 142 1.93 -31.02 -29.72
C PHE A 142 2.35 -32.39 -29.17
N THR A 143 3.16 -32.41 -28.12
CA THR A 143 3.60 -33.66 -27.45
C THR A 143 2.51 -34.24 -26.53
N PHE A 144 1.57 -33.40 -26.07
CA PHE A 144 0.47 -33.78 -25.19
C PHE A 144 -0.82 -33.12 -25.64
N CYS A 145 -1.96 -33.80 -25.46
CA CYS A 145 -3.28 -33.25 -25.77
C CYS A 145 -3.63 -32.12 -24.78
N PRO A 146 -3.98 -30.90 -25.25
CA PRO A 146 -4.30 -29.77 -24.37
C PRO A 146 -5.62 -29.94 -23.60
N HIS A 147 -6.46 -30.89 -24.01
CA HIS A 147 -7.77 -31.12 -23.39
C HIS A 147 -7.76 -32.23 -22.34
N CYS A 148 -6.99 -33.29 -22.53
CA CYS A 148 -6.98 -34.44 -21.60
C CYS A 148 -5.60 -34.78 -21.02
N GLY A 149 -4.53 -34.17 -21.55
CA GLY A 149 -3.15 -34.42 -21.08
C GLY A 149 -2.53 -35.74 -21.54
N SER A 150 -3.19 -36.52 -22.41
CA SER A 150 -2.60 -37.74 -22.97
C SER A 150 -1.39 -37.43 -23.84
N LYS A 151 -0.35 -38.26 -23.78
CA LYS A 151 0.82 -38.15 -24.66
C LYS A 151 0.42 -38.48 -26.10
N LEU A 152 0.70 -37.58 -27.03
CA LEU A 152 0.45 -37.79 -28.47
C LEU A 152 1.69 -38.45 -29.09
N ASN A 153 1.47 -39.47 -29.92
CA ASN A 153 2.52 -40.08 -30.75
C ASN A 153 2.63 -39.35 -32.09
N GLU A 154 3.65 -39.67 -32.91
CA GLU A 154 3.88 -39.01 -34.21
C GLU A 154 2.68 -39.12 -35.17
N ASN A 155 1.91 -40.21 -35.09
CA ASN A 155 0.70 -40.37 -35.89
C ASN A 155 -0.42 -39.42 -35.45
N GLN A 156 -0.59 -39.21 -34.14
CA GLN A 156 -1.60 -38.33 -33.56
C GLN A 156 -1.28 -36.84 -33.69
N GLN A 157 -0.06 -36.47 -34.04
CA GLN A 157 0.30 -35.08 -34.36
C GLN A 157 -0.33 -34.60 -35.69
N ASN A 158 -0.75 -35.52 -36.55
CA ASN A 158 -1.38 -35.25 -37.84
C ASN A 158 -2.88 -35.61 -37.89
N LEU A 159 -3.43 -36.11 -36.78
CA LEU A 159 -4.86 -36.38 -36.64
C LEU A 159 -5.59 -35.10 -36.23
N ARG A 160 -6.79 -34.87 -36.80
CA ARG A 160 -7.61 -33.70 -36.43
C ARG A 160 -8.19 -33.81 -35.02
N TYR A 161 -8.25 -35.00 -34.43
CA TYR A 161 -8.87 -35.27 -33.14
C TYR A 161 -8.03 -36.25 -32.32
N CYS A 162 -8.09 -36.13 -31.00
CA CYS A 162 -7.42 -37.02 -30.06
C CYS A 162 -8.20 -38.33 -29.91
N GLU A 163 -7.53 -39.48 -30.05
CA GLU A 163 -8.19 -40.80 -29.94
C GLU A 163 -8.62 -41.15 -28.50
N TYR A 164 -8.07 -40.46 -27.48
CA TYR A 164 -8.40 -40.72 -26.08
C TYR A 164 -9.58 -39.90 -25.56
N CYS A 165 -9.75 -38.66 -26.03
CA CYS A 165 -10.81 -37.76 -25.54
C CYS A 165 -11.79 -37.29 -26.61
N GLY A 166 -11.51 -37.54 -27.90
CA GLY A 166 -12.36 -37.14 -29.03
C GLY A 166 -12.30 -35.65 -29.39
N ASN A 167 -11.60 -34.81 -28.60
CA ASN A 167 -11.48 -33.39 -28.90
C ASN A 167 -10.51 -33.11 -30.05
N LYS A 168 -10.77 -32.01 -30.76
CA LYS A 168 -9.94 -31.53 -31.86
C LYS A 168 -8.57 -31.05 -31.36
N LEU A 169 -7.50 -31.36 -32.10
CA LEU A 169 -6.13 -30.90 -31.85
C LEU A 169 -5.84 -29.55 -32.53
#